data_AF-A0A848J4D0-F1
#
_entry.id   AF-A0A848J4D0-F1
#
_cell.length_a   1.000
_cell.length_b   1.000
_cell.length_c   1.000
_cell.angle_alpha   90.00
_cell.angle_beta   90.00
_cell.angle_gamma   90.00
#
_symmetry.space_group_name_H-M   'P 1'
#
loop_
_entity.id
_entity.type
_entity.pdbx_description
1 polymer ?
#
loop_
_entity_poly.entity_id
_entity_poly.type
_entity_poly.pdbx_seq_one_letter_code
_entity_poly.pdbx_strand_id
1 'polypeptide(L)'
;MNVEEFRDYCLSLPDTSEDMPFDDKVLAFRVHGKIFVLSDIFEFNSINLKCDPEWAVELRERHSFIRPGYHMNKKHWNTIDLTEECGDDFLKELIGHSYECVRKTLPKKLQ
;
A
#
# COMPACT_ATOMS: atom_id res chain seq x y z
N MET A 1 0.89 9.10 -11.42
CA MET A 1 -0.34 8.37 -11.14
C MET A 1 -1.20 9.23 -10.24
N ASN A 2 -2.41 9.57 -10.68
CA ASN A 2 -3.36 10.33 -9.88
C ASN A 2 -4.19 9.41 -8.96
N VAL A 3 -5.07 9.99 -8.13
CA VAL A 3 -5.89 9.24 -7.17
C VAL A 3 -6.85 8.25 -7.81
N GLU A 4 -7.43 8.58 -8.98
CA GLU A 4 -8.35 7.69 -9.71
C GLU A 4 -7.58 6.49 -10.30
N GLU A 5 -6.47 6.74 -10.98
CA GLU A 5 -5.62 5.69 -11.54
C GLU A 5 -5.05 4.75 -10.45
N PHE A 6 -4.69 5.31 -9.30
CA PHE A 6 -4.26 4.55 -8.13
C PHE A 6 -5.37 3.64 -7.61
N ARG A 7 -6.59 4.19 -7.44
CA ARG A 7 -7.75 3.43 -7.00
C ARG A 7 -8.10 2.32 -7.99
N ASP A 8 -8.14 2.63 -9.28
CA ASP A 8 -8.43 1.67 -10.34
C ASP A 8 -7.37 0.57 -10.39
N TYR A 9 -6.10 0.92 -10.22
CA TYR A 9 -5.04 -0.07 -10.16
C TYR A 9 -5.19 -1.00 -8.95
N CYS A 10 -5.45 -0.46 -7.76
CA CYS A 10 -5.70 -1.29 -6.57
C CYS A 10 -6.90 -2.23 -6.78
N LEU A 11 -8.00 -1.73 -7.33
CA LEU A 11 -9.21 -2.51 -7.61
C LEU A 11 -9.04 -3.52 -8.76
N SER A 12 -8.06 -3.32 -9.64
CA SER A 12 -7.73 -4.27 -10.70
C SER A 12 -7.10 -5.56 -10.18
N LEU A 13 -6.57 -5.56 -8.95
CA LEU A 13 -5.98 -6.73 -8.32
C LEU A 13 -7.08 -7.71 -7.90
N PRO A 14 -6.91 -9.03 -8.10
CA PRO A 14 -7.94 -10.03 -7.78
C PRO A 14 -8.45 -9.94 -6.35
N ASP A 15 -9.74 -10.22 -6.16
CA ASP A 15 -10.39 -10.28 -4.85
C ASP A 15 -10.18 -9.04 -3.95
N THR A 16 -10.02 -7.88 -4.60
CA THR A 16 -9.83 -6.59 -3.93
C THR A 16 -11.15 -5.87 -3.68
N SER A 17 -11.29 -5.35 -2.47
CA SER A 17 -12.37 -4.45 -2.07
C SER A 17 -11.79 -3.18 -1.46
N GLU A 18 -12.56 -2.10 -1.46
CA GLU A 18 -12.22 -0.88 -0.74
C GLU A 18 -13.27 -0.53 0.32
N ASP A 19 -12.84 0.09 1.41
CA ASP A 19 -13.68 0.62 2.47
C ASP A 19 -13.01 1.79 3.18
N MET A 20 -13.74 2.42 4.10
CA MET A 20 -13.29 3.55 4.91
C MET A 20 -13.39 3.18 6.40
N PRO A 21 -12.41 2.42 6.94
CA PRO A 21 -12.55 1.79 8.25
C PRO A 21 -12.27 2.71 9.44
N PHE A 22 -11.74 3.92 9.20
CA PHE A 22 -11.31 4.84 10.27
C PHE A 22 -12.15 6.10 10.32
N ASP A 23 -12.30 6.77 9.17
CA ASP A 23 -13.06 8.00 8.97
C ASP A 23 -13.48 8.11 7.49
N ASP A 24 -14.06 9.23 7.10
CA ASP A 24 -14.50 9.51 5.72
C ASP A 24 -13.35 9.93 4.78
N LYS A 25 -12.08 9.88 5.23
CA LYS A 25 -10.91 10.36 4.49
C LYS A 25 -9.91 9.26 4.14
N VAL A 26 -9.77 8.26 5.00
CA VAL A 26 -8.79 7.19 4.80
C VAL A 26 -9.42 6.02 4.06
N LEU A 27 -9.06 5.90 2.80
CA LEU A 27 -9.43 4.75 1.96
C LEU A 27 -8.48 3.58 2.24
N ALA A 28 -9.06 2.42 2.51
CA ALA A 28 -8.34 1.17 2.70
C ALA A 28 -8.67 0.18 1.59
N PHE A 29 -7.64 -0.43 1.00
CA PHE A 29 -7.80 -1.53 0.04
C PHE A 29 -7.47 -2.85 0.72
N ARG A 30 -8.30 -3.86 0.45
CA ARG A 30 -8.24 -5.16 1.10
C ARG A 30 -8.28 -6.29 0.09
N VAL A 31 -7.48 -7.32 0.32
CA VAL A 31 -7.61 -8.62 -0.34
C VAL A 31 -8.25 -9.59 0.65
N HIS A 32 -9.40 -10.17 0.29
CA HIS A 32 -10.19 -11.03 1.18
C HIS A 32 -10.38 -10.46 2.60
N GLY A 33 -10.69 -9.15 2.70
CA GLY A 33 -10.94 -8.45 3.97
C GLY A 33 -9.69 -8.01 4.76
N LYS A 34 -8.48 -8.33 4.30
CA LYS A 34 -7.23 -7.88 4.93
C LYS A 34 -6.61 -6.70 4.19
N ILE A 35 -6.30 -5.63 4.94
CA ILE A 35 -5.75 -4.38 4.40
C ILE A 35 -4.33 -4.59 3.85
N PHE A 36 -4.09 -4.11 2.63
CA PHE A 36 -2.77 -4.01 2.02
C PHE A 36 -2.40 -2.58 1.60
N VAL A 37 -3.37 -1.66 1.42
CA VAL A 37 -3.08 -0.24 1.16
C VAL A 37 -3.95 0.65 2.02
N LEU A 38 -3.39 1.78 2.46
CA LEU A 38 -4.09 2.88 3.11
C LEU A 38 -3.68 4.20 2.49
N SER A 39 -4.61 5.09 2.20
CA SER A 39 -4.31 6.44 1.72
C SER A 39 -5.38 7.42 2.17
N ASP A 40 -4.97 8.65 2.50
CA ASP A 40 -5.89 9.77 2.62
C ASP A 40 -6.24 10.26 1.21
N ILE A 41 -7.51 10.23 0.83
CA ILE A 41 -7.95 10.60 -0.53
C ILE A 41 -8.20 12.09 -0.72
N PHE A 42 -8.20 12.89 0.35
CA PHE A 42 -8.34 14.34 0.26
C PHE A 42 -7.00 15.01 0.03
N GLU A 43 -5.99 14.63 0.83
CA GLU A 43 -4.65 15.16 0.67
C GLU A 43 -3.87 14.40 -0.40
N PHE A 44 -4.04 13.07 -0.48
CA PHE A 44 -3.38 12.18 -1.42
C PHE A 44 -1.86 12.45 -1.59
N ASN A 45 -1.19 12.78 -0.48
CA ASN A 45 0.24 13.07 -0.45
C ASN A 45 1.09 11.82 -0.17
N SER A 46 0.51 10.78 0.43
CA SER A 46 1.21 9.56 0.78
C SER A 46 0.30 8.35 0.86
N ILE A 47 0.89 7.16 0.76
CA ILE A 47 0.21 5.88 0.93
C ILE A 47 0.96 4.98 1.91
N ASN A 48 0.24 4.16 2.68
CA ASN A 48 0.80 3.15 3.56
C ASN A 48 0.69 1.78 2.89
N LEU A 49 1.81 1.08 2.77
CA LEU A 49 1.90 -0.22 2.13
C LEU A 49 2.53 -1.23 3.07
N LYS A 50 1.98 -2.43 3.08
CA LYS A 50 2.60 -3.58 3.72
C LYS A 50 3.85 -3.96 2.93
N CYS A 51 4.87 -4.38 3.64
CA CYS A 51 6.14 -4.76 3.04
C CYS A 51 6.76 -5.93 3.81
N ASP A 52 7.65 -6.63 3.12
CA ASP A 52 8.50 -7.62 3.75
C ASP A 52 9.51 -6.87 4.65
N PRO A 53 9.80 -7.33 5.88
CA PRO A 53 10.68 -6.60 6.79
C PRO A 53 12.08 -6.33 6.26
N GLU A 54 12.67 -7.24 5.49
CA GLU A 54 14.03 -7.07 4.97
C GLU A 54 14.03 -6.03 3.86
N TRP A 55 13.07 -6.14 2.94
CA TRP A 55 12.92 -5.17 1.86
C TRP A 55 12.48 -3.79 2.36
N ALA A 56 11.69 -3.73 3.44
CA ALA A 56 11.25 -2.47 4.03
C ALA A 56 12.43 -1.63 4.54
N VAL A 57 13.48 -2.25 5.09
CA VAL A 57 14.69 -1.56 5.51
C VAL A 57 15.46 -1.06 4.31
N GLU A 58 15.71 -1.93 3.33
CA GLU A 58 16.42 -1.58 2.10
C GLU A 58 15.77 -0.41 1.35
N LEU A 59 14.45 -0.43 1.20
CA LEU A 59 13.69 0.64 0.54
C LEU A 59 13.86 1.99 1.23
N ARG A 60 13.86 2.03 2.56
CA ARG A 60 14.06 3.27 3.33
C ARG A 60 15.48 3.80 3.25
N GLU A 61 16.47 2.92 3.09
CA GLU A 61 17.86 3.32 2.91
C GLU A 61 18.12 3.90 1.52
N ARG A 62 17.44 3.35 0.50
CA ARG A 62 17.61 3.74 -0.91
C ARG A 62 16.77 4.95 -1.34
N HIS A 63 15.61 5.15 -0.72
CA HIS A 63 14.63 6.15 -1.16
C HIS A 63 14.20 7.06 0.00
N SER A 64 14.52 8.35 -0.11
CA SER A 64 14.20 9.38 0.89
C SER A 64 12.69 9.57 1.09
N PHE A 65 11.89 9.32 0.06
CA PHE A 65 10.42 9.38 0.07
C PHE A 65 9.76 8.14 0.70
N ILE A 66 10.54 7.14 1.14
CA ILE A 66 10.03 5.95 1.82
C ILE A 66 10.35 6.04 3.31
N ARG A 67 9.31 6.14 4.13
CA ARG A 67 9.38 6.35 5.58
C ARG A 67 8.81 5.16 6.35
N PRO A 68 9.17 4.98 7.63
CA PRO A 68 8.51 3.99 8.48
C PRO A 68 7.00 4.21 8.54
N GLY A 69 6.21 3.13 8.46
CA GLY A 69 4.75 3.20 8.39
C GLY A 69 4.11 4.08 9.46
N TYR A 70 3.45 5.15 9.02
CA TYR A 70 2.65 6.05 9.85
C TYR A 70 1.46 5.29 10.45
N HIS A 71 1.29 5.38 11.77
CA HIS A 71 0.27 4.66 12.58
C HIS A 71 0.26 3.12 12.45
N MET A 72 1.19 2.53 11.69
CA MET A 72 1.28 1.10 11.44
C MET A 72 2.55 0.49 12.07
N ASN A 73 2.65 -0.84 12.02
CA ASN A 73 3.83 -1.54 12.48
C ASN A 73 5.01 -1.27 11.53
N LYS A 74 5.96 -0.44 11.99
CA LYS A 74 7.14 0.00 11.24
C LYS A 74 8.09 -1.12 10.80
N LYS A 75 7.93 -2.35 11.30
CA LYS A 75 8.65 -3.51 10.76
C LYS A 75 8.06 -4.00 9.44
N HIS A 76 6.75 -3.86 9.26
CA HIS A 76 6.00 -4.48 8.16
C HIS A 76 5.31 -3.48 7.25
N TRP A 77 5.45 -2.18 7.51
CA TRP A 77 4.74 -1.14 6.79
C TRP A 77 5.65 0.03 6.48
N ASN A 78 5.50 0.57 5.27
CA ASN A 78 6.14 1.78 4.79
C ASN A 78 5.09 2.83 4.46
N THR A 79 5.41 4.09 4.72
CA THR A 79 4.70 5.24 4.16
C THR A 79 5.51 5.73 2.97
N ILE A 80 4.88 5.77 1.80
CA ILE A 80 5.48 6.24 0.55
C ILE A 80 4.91 7.62 0.27
N ASP A 81 5.77 8.62 0.20
CA ASP A 81 5.38 9.96 -0.25
C ASP A 81 5.22 9.95 -1.78
N LEU A 82 4.10 10.46 -2.27
CA LEU A 82 3.77 10.49 -3.69
C LEU A 82 4.49 11.65 -4.37
N THR A 83 5.79 11.49 -4.56
CA THR A 83 6.67 12.45 -5.25
C THR A 83 6.91 12.01 -6.70
N GLU A 84 7.36 12.93 -7.54
CA GLU A 84 7.77 12.62 -8.92
C GLU A 84 8.92 11.59 -8.98
N GLU A 85 9.76 11.52 -7.93
CA GLU A 85 10.87 10.58 -7.83
C GLU A 85 10.43 9.11 -7.68
N CYS A 86 9.22 8.86 -7.15
CA CYS A 86 8.73 7.50 -7.01
C CYS A 86 8.46 6.88 -8.39
N GLY A 87 7.79 7.63 -9.27
CA GLY A 87 7.38 7.13 -10.58
C GLY A 87 6.27 6.07 -10.51
N ASP A 88 5.43 6.03 -11.56
CA ASP A 88 4.20 5.24 -11.54
C ASP A 88 4.43 3.73 -11.54
N ASP A 89 5.44 3.27 -12.27
CA ASP A 89 5.75 1.84 -12.40
C ASP A 89 6.28 1.27 -11.08
N PHE A 90 7.16 2.01 -10.40
CA PHE A 90 7.67 1.60 -9.10
C PHE A 90 6.58 1.66 -8.03
N LEU A 91 5.70 2.67 -8.06
CA LEU A 91 4.56 2.72 -7.17
C LEU A 91 3.64 1.50 -7.34
N LYS A 92 3.37 1.09 -8.58
CA LYS A 92 2.61 -0.12 -8.91
C LYS A 92 3.30 -1.40 -8.42
N GLU A 93 4.63 -1.48 -8.52
CA GLU A 93 5.43 -2.58 -7.97
C GLU A 93 5.29 -2.66 -6.45
N LEU A 94 5.41 -1.55 -5.74
CA LEU A 94 5.27 -1.48 -4.29
C LEU A 94 3.85 -1.91 -3.84
N ILE A 95 2.82 -1.46 -4.54
CA ILE A 95 1.42 -1.87 -4.29
C ILE A 95 1.24 -3.36 -4.52
N GLY A 96 1.76 -3.89 -5.64
CA GLY A 96 1.69 -5.32 -5.98
C GLY A 96 2.40 -6.19 -4.94
N HIS A 97 3.57 -5.76 -4.47
CA HIS A 97 4.26 -6.45 -3.37
C HIS A 97 3.46 -6.43 -2.08
N SER A 98 2.86 -5.29 -1.73
CA SER A 98 2.00 -5.18 -0.55
C SER A 98 0.82 -6.15 -0.60
N TYR A 99 0.15 -6.22 -1.75
CA TYR A 99 -0.91 -7.18 -2.03
C TYR A 99 -0.43 -8.62 -1.80
N GLU A 100 0.71 -9.00 -2.40
CA GLU A 100 1.28 -10.34 -2.25
C GLU A 100 1.68 -10.66 -0.80
N CYS A 101 2.24 -9.68 -0.07
CA CYS A 101 2.55 -9.82 1.35
C CYS A 101 1.31 -10.13 2.18
N VAL A 102 0.14 -9.57 1.84
CA VAL A 102 -1.12 -9.89 2.53
C VAL A 102 -1.68 -11.22 2.05
N ARG A 103 -1.72 -11.45 0.73
CA ARG A 103 -2.25 -12.69 0.12
C ARG A 103 -1.55 -13.93 0.67
N LYS A 104 -0.22 -13.90 0.81
CA LYS A 104 0.57 -15.00 1.42
C LYS A 104 0.18 -15.34 2.87
N THR A 105 -0.48 -14.44 3.59
CA THR A 105 -1.00 -14.69 4.95
C THR A 105 -2.39 -15.31 4.98
N LEU A 106 -3.03 -15.47 3.83
CA LEU A 106 -4.36 -16.09 3.73
C LEU A 106 -4.24 -17.62 3.81
N PRO A 107 -5.31 -18.33 4.20
CA PRO A 107 -5.36 -19.78 4.06
C PRO A 107 -5.12 -20.22 2.62
N LYS A 108 -4.47 -21.37 2.39
CA LYS A 108 -4.15 -21.89 1.03
C LYS A 108 -5.34 -22.00 0.06
N LYS A 109 -6.58 -22.04 0.57
CA LYS A 109 -7.79 -22.07 -0.26
C LYS A 109 -8.16 -20.71 -0.87
N LEU A 110 -7.58 -19.63 -0.33
CA LEU A 110 -7.80 -18.23 -0.70
C LEU A 110 -6.51 -17.59 -1.23
N GLN A 111 -5.46 -18.39 -1.48
CA GLN A 111 -4.24 -17.96 -2.16
C GLN A 111 -4.34 -18.39 -3.61
#